data_AF-A0A101X7D3-F1
#
_entry.id   AF-A0A101X7D3-F1
#
_cell.length_a   1.000
_cell.length_b   1.000
_cell.length_c   1.000
_cell.angle_alpha   90.00
_cell.angle_beta   90.00
_cell.angle_gamma   90.00
#
_symmetry.space_group_name_H-M   'P 1'
#
loop_
_entity.id
_entity.type
_entity.pdbx_description
1 polymer ?
#
loop_
_entity_poly.entity_id
_entity_poly.type
_entity_poly.pdbx_seq_one_letter_code
_entity_poly.pdbx_strand_id
1 'polypeptide(L)'
;MGAVELDPDEEYAIIPVSILERILRYATIVCQEHCPVGRDPSTCPYIVNLTRKLGLPPPPCINDYGDYRQDTFRVMIKDLEHKYGVGINEFINNVRRRKPRSLEEQTDFMEATFYVGVLKELSDIKKIFIARGSDISVKRATVVK
;
A
#
# COMPACT_ATOMS: atom_id res chain seq x y z
N MET A 1 -16.11 -21.06 7.13
CA MET A 1 -15.16 -20.01 7.53
C MET A 1 -13.99 -20.72 8.18
N GLY A 2 -12.78 -20.55 7.67
CA GLY A 2 -11.57 -21.18 8.24
C GLY A 2 -11.22 -20.57 9.59
N ALA A 3 -10.47 -21.30 10.41
CA ALA A 3 -9.94 -20.77 11.66
C ALA A 3 -9.05 -19.55 11.38
N VAL A 4 -9.22 -18.49 12.17
CA VAL A 4 -8.33 -17.34 12.16
C VAL A 4 -7.12 -17.70 13.00
N GLU A 5 -5.97 -17.86 12.35
CA GLU A 5 -4.68 -18.02 13.01
C GLU A 5 -4.02 -16.65 13.12
N LEU A 6 -3.84 -16.18 14.35
CA LEU A 6 -3.10 -14.97 14.68
C LEU A 6 -1.68 -15.35 15.09
N ASP A 7 -0.72 -14.51 14.75
CA ASP A 7 0.66 -14.65 15.20
C ASP A 7 0.72 -14.36 16.72
N PRO A 8 1.21 -15.30 17.56
CA PRO A 8 1.28 -15.08 19.00
C PRO A 8 2.25 -13.99 19.44
N ASP A 9 3.23 -13.63 18.60
CA ASP A 9 4.27 -12.64 18.90
C ASP A 9 3.92 -11.24 18.36
N GLU A 10 2.88 -11.12 17.53
CA GLU A 10 2.41 -9.85 16.96
C GLU A 10 1.38 -9.15 17.89
N GLU A 11 1.50 -7.84 18.05
CA GLU A 11 0.47 -7.02 18.70
C GLU A 11 -0.66 -6.66 17.73
N TYR A 12 -1.91 -6.93 18.12
CA TYR A 12 -3.10 -6.59 17.33
C TYR A 12 -3.93 -5.51 18.00
N ALA A 13 -4.37 -4.53 17.20
CA ALA A 13 -5.34 -3.52 17.64
C ALA A 13 -6.77 -3.97 17.31
N ILE A 14 -7.68 -3.84 18.28
CA ILE A 14 -9.13 -4.01 18.06
C ILE A 14 -9.75 -2.63 17.96
N ILE A 15 -10.17 -2.26 16.76
CA ILE A 15 -10.72 -0.94 16.46
C ILE A 15 -12.15 -1.12 15.97
N PRO A 16 -13.16 -0.44 16.55
CA PRO A 16 -14.50 -0.43 15.98
C PRO A 16 -14.46 0.03 14.52
N VAL A 17 -15.17 -0.67 13.64
CA VAL A 17 -15.17 -0.35 12.21
C VAL A 17 -15.52 1.11 11.95
N SER A 18 -16.47 1.69 12.70
CA SER A 18 -16.84 3.10 12.61
C SER A 18 -15.69 4.07 12.92
N ILE A 19 -14.75 3.70 13.79
CA ILE A 19 -13.55 4.49 14.08
C ILE A 19 -12.50 4.29 12.97
N LEU A 20 -12.30 3.05 12.52
CA LEU A 20 -11.42 2.75 11.39
C LEU A 20 -11.83 3.51 10.12
N GLU A 21 -13.14 3.58 9.82
CA GLU A 21 -13.67 4.37 8.70
C GLU A 21 -13.30 5.85 8.81
N ARG A 22 -13.37 6.45 10.00
CA ARG A 22 -12.99 7.85 10.23
C ARG A 22 -11.49 8.07 9.97
N ILE A 23 -10.65 7.15 10.44
CA ILE A 23 -9.20 7.18 10.21
C ILE A 23 -8.91 7.07 8.71
N LEU A 24 -9.54 6.12 8.02
CA LEU A 24 -9.34 5.92 6.58
C LEU A 24 -9.79 7.12 5.76
N ARG A 25 -10.94 7.72 6.08
CA ARG A 25 -11.40 8.95 5.41
C ARG A 25 -10.37 10.07 5.55
N TYR A 26 -9.86 10.27 6.77
CA TYR A 26 -8.80 11.26 7.00
C TYR A 26 -7.54 10.96 6.18
N ALA A 27 -7.08 9.71 6.19
CA ALA A 27 -5.91 9.29 5.42
C ALA A 27 -6.11 9.49 3.90
N THR A 28 -7.30 9.20 3.37
CA THR A 28 -7.58 9.35 1.93
C THR A 28 -7.65 10.80 1.45
N ILE A 29 -8.00 11.76 2.34
CA ILE A 29 -7.92 13.20 2.02
C ILE A 29 -6.46 13.61 1.80
N VAL A 30 -5.56 13.13 2.67
CA VAL A 30 -4.12 13.39 2.51
C VAL A 30 -3.61 12.82 1.17
N CYS A 31 -4.13 11.68 0.72
CA CYS A 31 -3.80 11.12 -0.59
C CYS A 31 -4.25 11.99 -1.77
N GLN A 32 -5.33 12.76 -1.63
CA GLN A 32 -5.86 13.65 -2.68
C GLN A 32 -5.09 14.97 -2.77
N GLU A 33 -4.68 15.51 -1.62
CA GLU A 33 -4.13 16.87 -1.52
C GLU A 33 -2.60 16.94 -1.57
N HIS A 34 -1.88 15.81 -1.38
CA HIS A 34 -0.43 15.81 -1.25
C HIS A 34 0.30 15.09 -2.39
N CYS A 35 1.49 15.61 -2.72
CA CYS A 35 2.40 15.05 -3.73
C CYS A 35 2.75 13.58 -3.42
N PRO A 36 2.74 12.68 -4.42
CA PRO A 36 3.02 11.25 -4.24
C PRO A 36 4.41 10.93 -3.67
N VAL A 37 5.37 11.88 -3.68
CA VAL A 37 6.71 11.73 -3.08
C VAL A 37 6.65 11.34 -1.60
N GLY A 38 5.62 11.77 -0.88
CA GLY A 38 5.44 11.45 0.55
C GLY A 38 4.67 10.16 0.81
N ARG A 39 4.23 9.42 -0.22
CA ARG A 39 3.43 8.21 -0.05
C ARG A 39 4.33 7.04 0.31
N ASP A 40 3.93 6.32 1.35
CA ASP A 40 4.55 5.05 1.69
C ASP A 40 3.96 3.91 0.84
N PRO A 41 4.74 3.31 -0.08
CA PRO A 41 4.26 2.20 -0.92
C PRO A 41 3.82 0.97 -0.11
N SER A 42 4.35 0.75 1.10
CA SER A 42 3.86 -0.35 1.95
C SER A 42 2.47 -0.10 2.53
N THR A 43 2.05 1.17 2.68
CA THR A 43 0.75 1.50 3.27
C THR A 43 -0.39 1.45 2.24
N CYS A 44 -0.11 1.79 0.97
CA CYS A 44 -1.15 1.96 -0.05
C CYS A 44 -2.02 0.70 -0.31
N PRO A 45 -1.47 -0.52 -0.40
CA PRO A 45 -2.28 -1.74 -0.57
C PRO A 45 -3.31 -1.94 0.55
N TYR A 46 -2.95 -1.64 1.80
CA TYR A 46 -3.87 -1.77 2.94
C TYR A 46 -5.02 -0.78 2.85
N ILE A 47 -4.75 0.49 2.52
CA ILE A 47 -5.81 1.51 2.36
C ILE A 47 -6.81 1.05 1.30
N VAL A 48 -6.33 0.64 0.12
CA VAL A 48 -7.19 0.19 -0.99
C VAL A 48 -8.03 -1.02 -0.59
N ASN A 49 -7.43 -2.01 0.06
CA ASN A 49 -8.13 -3.21 0.50
C ASN A 49 -9.20 -2.90 1.56
N LEU A 50 -8.86 -2.03 2.52
CA LEU A 50 -9.78 -1.61 3.59
C LEU A 50 -10.93 -0.78 3.04
N THR A 51 -10.68 0.21 2.19
CA THR A 51 -11.75 1.04 1.63
C THR A 51 -12.73 0.19 0.82
N ARG A 52 -12.21 -0.75 0.01
CA ARG A 52 -13.05 -1.70 -0.73
C ARG A 52 -13.88 -2.57 0.21
N LYS A 53 -13.26 -3.15 1.24
CA LYS A 53 -13.93 -4.05 2.18
C LYS A 53 -15.02 -3.33 2.99
N LEU A 54 -14.82 -2.06 3.31
CA LEU A 54 -15.74 -1.24 4.09
C LEU A 54 -16.76 -0.47 3.24
N GLY A 55 -16.72 -0.59 1.90
CA GLY A 55 -17.62 0.15 1.01
C GLY A 55 -17.39 1.66 1.03
N LEU A 56 -16.16 2.10 1.34
CA LEU A 56 -15.75 3.50 1.27
C LEU A 56 -15.37 3.88 -0.17
N PRO A 57 -15.44 5.17 -0.55
CA PRO A 57 -14.94 5.63 -1.85
C PRO A 57 -13.46 5.23 -2.04
N PRO A 58 -13.07 4.81 -3.26
CA PRO A 58 -11.69 4.46 -3.54
C PRO A 58 -10.77 5.68 -3.43
N PRO A 59 -9.49 5.50 -3.04
CA PRO A 59 -8.51 6.58 -3.13
C PRO A 59 -8.26 6.97 -4.60
N PRO A 60 -7.85 8.21 -4.87
CA PRO A 60 -7.68 8.71 -6.25
C PRO A 60 -6.65 7.91 -7.07
N CYS A 61 -5.66 7.32 -6.39
CA CYS A 61 -4.59 6.55 -7.02
C CYS A 61 -5.05 5.23 -7.68
N ILE A 62 -6.30 4.81 -7.49
CA ILE A 62 -6.89 3.68 -8.23
C ILE A 62 -6.95 3.98 -9.73
N ASN A 63 -7.10 5.25 -10.13
CA ASN A 63 -7.11 5.61 -11.55
C ASN A 63 -5.75 5.38 -12.21
N ASP A 64 -4.66 5.55 -11.46
CA ASP A 64 -3.30 5.44 -11.97
C ASP A 64 -2.77 4.00 -11.85
N TYR A 65 -3.04 3.34 -10.71
CA TYR A 65 -2.44 2.04 -10.36
C TYR A 65 -3.43 0.87 -10.35
N GLY A 66 -4.69 1.12 -10.70
CA GLY A 66 -5.75 0.13 -10.66
C GLY A 66 -5.99 -0.42 -9.25
N ASP A 67 -6.43 -1.68 -9.16
CA ASP A 67 -6.80 -2.35 -7.91
C ASP A 67 -5.62 -2.79 -7.02
N TYR A 68 -4.42 -2.25 -7.25
CA TYR A 68 -3.18 -2.66 -6.57
C TYR A 68 -2.90 -4.18 -6.67
N ARG A 69 -3.05 -4.74 -7.87
CA ARG A 69 -2.71 -6.15 -8.15
C ARG A 69 -1.23 -6.28 -8.50
N GLN A 70 -0.61 -7.40 -8.11
CA GLN A 70 0.81 -7.67 -8.44
C GLN A 70 1.05 -7.59 -9.97
N ASP A 71 0.16 -8.16 -10.78
CA ASP A 71 0.32 -8.15 -12.24
C ASP A 71 0.28 -6.75 -12.83
N THR A 72 -0.53 -5.86 -12.26
CA THR A 72 -0.61 -4.45 -12.67
C THR A 72 0.74 -3.76 -12.47
N PHE A 73 1.37 -3.92 -11.31
CA PHE A 73 2.70 -3.34 -11.06
C PHE A 73 3.82 -4.02 -11.87
N ARG A 74 3.72 -5.34 -12.12
CA ARG A 74 4.69 -6.03 -12.99
C ARG A 74 4.66 -5.51 -14.42
N VAL A 75 3.48 -5.14 -14.95
CA VAL A 75 3.36 -4.51 -16.27
C VAL A 75 4.05 -3.14 -16.28
N MET A 76 3.72 -2.26 -15.33
CA MET A 76 4.36 -0.93 -15.25
C MET A 76 5.89 -1.01 -15.09
N ILE A 77 6.39 -1.97 -14.31
CA ILE A 77 7.82 -2.23 -14.18
C ILE A 77 8.42 -2.61 -15.53
N LYS A 78 7.79 -3.53 -16.28
CA LYS A 78 8.26 -3.95 -17.60
C LYS A 78 8.28 -2.79 -18.61
N ASP A 79 7.32 -1.88 -18.53
CA ASP A 79 7.29 -0.70 -19.40
C ASP A 79 8.51 0.20 -19.17
N LEU A 80 8.90 0.40 -17.90
CA LEU A 80 10.13 1.14 -17.56
C LEU A 80 11.40 0.37 -17.94
N GLU A 81 11.44 -0.95 -17.74
CA GLU A 81 12.57 -1.78 -18.18
C GLU A 81 12.77 -1.71 -19.69
N HIS A 82 11.67 -1.73 -20.46
CA HIS A 82 11.70 -1.57 -21.91
C HIS A 82 12.20 -0.18 -22.33
N LYS A 83 11.68 0.88 -21.67
CA LYS A 83 12.06 2.27 -21.93
C LYS A 83 13.57 2.51 -21.77
N TYR A 84 14.17 1.91 -20.75
CA TYR A 84 15.59 2.13 -20.41
C TYR A 84 16.54 1.03 -20.84
N GLY A 85 16.02 -0.10 -21.34
CA GLY A 85 16.82 -1.23 -21.82
C GLY A 85 17.60 -1.96 -20.72
N VAL A 86 17.22 -1.79 -19.45
CA VAL A 86 17.89 -2.40 -18.27
C VAL A 86 16.83 -2.86 -17.27
N GLY A 87 17.21 -3.78 -16.37
CA GLY A 87 16.31 -4.22 -15.30
C GLY A 87 15.97 -3.10 -14.31
N ILE A 88 14.80 -3.15 -13.67
CA ILE A 88 14.28 -2.02 -12.87
C ILE A 88 15.19 -1.65 -11.70
N ASN A 89 15.77 -2.64 -11.03
CA ASN A 89 16.72 -2.42 -9.93
C ASN A 89 18.02 -1.79 -10.43
N GLU A 90 18.47 -2.15 -11.64
CA GLU A 90 19.65 -1.55 -12.27
C GLU A 90 19.37 -0.09 -12.64
N PHE A 91 18.21 0.19 -13.24
CA PHE A 91 17.74 1.55 -13.52
C PHE A 91 17.75 2.41 -12.24
N ILE A 92 17.09 1.96 -11.17
CA ILE A 92 17.02 2.66 -9.88
C ILE A 92 18.43 2.93 -9.34
N ASN A 93 19.31 1.94 -9.33
CA ASN A 93 20.67 2.10 -8.81
C ASN A 93 21.51 3.08 -9.63
N ASN A 94 21.38 3.02 -10.96
CA ASN A 94 22.10 3.90 -11.87
C ASN A 94 21.66 5.36 -11.70
N VAL A 95 20.35 5.62 -11.71
CA VAL A 95 19.81 6.98 -11.54
C VAL A 95 20.12 7.52 -10.14
N ARG A 96 20.03 6.69 -9.08
CA ARG A 96 20.39 7.11 -7.72
C ARG A 96 21.85 7.56 -7.60
N ARG A 97 22.79 6.86 -8.24
CA ARG A 97 24.22 7.19 -8.19
C ARG A 97 24.56 8.46 -8.96
N ARG A 98 23.98 8.63 -10.15
CA ARG A 98 24.35 9.74 -11.06
C ARG A 98 23.41 10.94 -11.00
N LYS A 99 22.31 10.84 -10.26
CA LYS A 99 21.13 11.73 -10.28
C LYS A 99 20.37 11.73 -11.63
N PRO A 100 19.07 12.04 -11.63
CA PRO A 100 18.30 12.18 -12.88
C PRO A 100 18.86 13.27 -13.79
N ARG A 101 18.82 13.05 -15.10
CA ARG A 101 19.29 13.99 -16.14
C ARG A 101 18.16 14.84 -16.74
N SER A 102 16.92 14.44 -16.54
CA SER A 102 15.73 15.13 -17.02
C SER A 102 14.59 15.02 -16.01
N LEU A 103 13.57 15.87 -16.16
CA LEU A 103 12.33 15.78 -15.37
C LEU A 103 11.61 14.45 -15.62
N GLU A 104 11.62 13.96 -16.86
CA GLU A 104 11.04 12.66 -17.21
C GLU A 104 11.73 11.53 -16.44
N GLU A 105 13.07 11.49 -16.46
CA GLU A 105 13.82 10.47 -15.74
C GLU A 105 13.70 10.60 -14.21
N GLN A 106 13.46 11.81 -13.71
CA GLN A 106 13.14 12.03 -12.30
C GLN A 106 11.78 11.40 -11.95
N THR A 107 10.76 11.60 -12.78
CA THR A 107 9.44 10.99 -12.61
C THR A 107 9.53 9.46 -12.69
N ASP A 108 10.17 8.93 -13.72
CA ASP A 108 10.31 7.48 -13.91
C ASP A 108 11.10 6.83 -12.75
N PHE A 109 12.13 7.52 -12.24
CA PHE A 109 12.86 7.05 -11.06
C PHE A 109 11.97 6.98 -9.82
N MET A 110 11.15 8.01 -9.58
CA MET A 110 10.20 8.01 -8.47
C MET A 110 9.18 6.88 -8.62
N GLU A 111 8.59 6.73 -9.80
CA GLU A 111 7.65 5.67 -10.12
C GLU A 111 8.25 4.28 -9.96
N ALA A 112 9.45 4.04 -10.51
CA ALA A 112 10.18 2.79 -10.37
C ALA A 112 10.36 2.40 -8.89
N THR A 113 10.78 3.35 -8.05
CA THR A 113 10.96 3.10 -6.61
C THR A 113 9.64 2.78 -5.92
N PHE A 114 8.55 3.46 -6.30
CA PHE A 114 7.23 3.21 -5.78
C PHE A 114 6.72 1.82 -6.19
N TYR A 115 6.80 1.45 -7.48
CA TYR A 115 6.32 0.16 -8.01
C TYR A 115 7.04 -1.02 -7.36
N VAL A 116 8.36 -0.94 -7.21
CA VAL A 116 9.15 -1.97 -6.53
C VAL A 116 8.74 -2.07 -5.06
N GLY A 117 8.53 -0.95 -4.38
CA GLY A 117 8.04 -0.91 -3.00
C GLY A 117 6.68 -1.59 -2.84
N VAL A 118 5.72 -1.25 -3.70
CA VAL A 118 4.37 -1.84 -3.65
C VAL A 118 4.42 -3.33 -3.98
N LEU A 119 5.18 -3.75 -5.00
CA LEU A 119 5.27 -5.15 -5.37
C LEU A 119 5.88 -6.00 -4.24
N LYS A 120 6.87 -5.45 -3.53
CA LYS A 120 7.44 -6.08 -2.34
C LYS A 120 6.39 -6.24 -1.26
N GLU A 121 5.61 -5.20 -0.95
CA GLU A 121 4.54 -5.30 0.05
C GLU A 121 3.47 -6.32 -0.35
N LEU A 122 3.02 -6.29 -1.61
CA LEU A 122 2.02 -7.23 -2.13
C LEU A 122 2.50 -8.69 -2.11
N SER A 123 3.81 -8.94 -2.06
CA SER A 123 4.37 -10.29 -1.99
C SER A 123 4.27 -10.91 -0.59
N ASP A 124 4.16 -10.08 0.45
CA ASP A 124 4.10 -10.50 1.85
C ASP A 124 3.03 -9.70 2.62
N ILE A 125 1.87 -9.50 1.98
CA ILE A 125 0.82 -8.64 2.55
C ILE A 125 0.21 -9.29 3.79
N LYS A 126 0.22 -8.58 4.92
CA LYS A 126 -0.39 -9.05 6.15
C LYS A 126 -1.91 -9.13 5.99
N LYS A 127 -2.50 -10.20 6.53
CA LYS A 127 -3.95 -10.41 6.49
C LYS A 127 -4.64 -9.39 7.41
N ILE A 128 -5.72 -8.80 6.92
CA ILE A 128 -6.62 -7.98 7.72
C ILE A 128 -7.83 -8.84 8.14
N PHE A 129 -8.11 -8.86 9.43
CA PHE A 129 -9.26 -9.57 9.98
C PHE A 129 -10.38 -8.59 10.34
N ILE A 130 -11.61 -8.91 9.94
CA ILE A 130 -12.82 -8.19 10.35
C ILE A 130 -13.78 -9.23 10.93
N ALA A 131 -14.13 -9.06 12.19
CA ALA A 131 -15.04 -9.93 12.93
C ALA A 131 -16.14 -9.09 13.60
N ARG A 132 -17.29 -9.71 13.90
CA ARG A 132 -18.27 -9.05 14.77
C ARG A 132 -17.73 -9.04 16.19
N GLY A 133 -18.11 -8.04 16.99
CA GLY A 133 -17.70 -7.98 18.39
C GLY A 133 -18.09 -9.23 19.20
N SER A 134 -19.21 -9.87 18.86
CA SER A 134 -19.65 -11.15 19.47
C SER A 134 -18.71 -12.31 19.24
N ASP A 135 -17.87 -12.23 18.21
CA ASP A 135 -16.98 -13.30 17.76
C ASP A 135 -15.55 -13.08 18.25
N ILE A 136 -15.30 -12.01 19.01
CA ILE A 136 -13.97 -11.63 19.51
C ILE A 136 -13.83 -12.04 20.98
N SER A 137 -12.79 -12.79 21.29
CA SER A 137 -12.39 -13.13 22.67
C SER A 137 -11.05 -12.47 23.01
N VAL A 138 -11.05 -11.56 24.00
CA VAL A 138 -9.85 -10.84 24.45
C VAL A 138 -9.53 -11.25 25.87
N LYS A 139 -8.36 -11.86 26.10
CA LYS A 139 -7.92 -12.26 27.44
C LYS A 139 -7.33 -11.10 28.24
N ARG A 140 -6.54 -10.25 27.58
CA ARG A 140 -5.87 -9.07 28.16
C ARG A 140 -5.76 -7.99 27.07
N ALA A 141 -5.98 -6.73 27.43
CA ALA A 141 -5.81 -5.60 26.52
C ALA A 141 -5.49 -4.31 27.28
N THR A 142 -4.79 -3.40 26.61
CA THR A 142 -4.57 -2.02 27.05
C THR A 142 -5.65 -1.14 26.43
N VAL A 143 -6.33 -0.34 27.25
CA VAL A 143 -7.33 0.62 26.77
C VAL A 143 -6.64 1.91 26.39
N VAL A 144 -6.81 2.33 25.13
CA VAL A 144 -6.37 3.65 24.63
C VAL A 144 -7.59 4.58 24.57
N LYS A 145 -7.45 5.81 25.07
CA LYS A 145 -8.50 6.83 25.11
C LYS A 145 -8.16 8.01 24.22
#